data_AF-A0A815RFH5-F1
#
_entry.id   AF-A0A815RFH5-F1
#
_cell.length_a   1.000
_cell.length_b   1.000
_cell.length_c   1.000
_cell.angle_alpha   90.00
_cell.angle_beta   90.00
_cell.angle_gamma   90.00
#
_symmetry.space_group_name_H-M   'P 1'
#
loop_
_entity.id
_entity.type
_entity.pdbx_description
1 polymer ?
#
loop_
_entity_poly.entity_id
_entity_poly.type
_entity_poly.pdbx_seq_one_letter_code
_entity_poly.pdbx_strand_id
1 'polypeptide(L)'
;MIIIFFLLLTHIPLTIYYDQIPSTISGKLVCTNTNYFFGQYNTYFNYLTLVNVIPYLITFSFGSMSYRNVQQLAYRAVPLVRRELDKQLTIVVLVQIVYDFVILIPNLIVYVIILQGNIQDLVIKAQINLIYTITLCFYYLYFSSPFYIYICVSERFRRQFIYVLFKMHFNRWRQLRIHPNQPLGQT
;
A
#
# COMPACT_ATOMS: atom_id res chain seq x y z
N MET A 1 3.59 6.62 19.18
CA MET A 1 4.77 7.52 19.03
C MET A 1 6.09 6.76 18.88
N ILE A 2 6.38 5.74 19.71
CA ILE A 2 7.65 4.97 19.63
C ILE A 2 7.89 4.35 18.23
N ILE A 3 6.87 3.75 17.63
CA ILE A 3 6.97 3.15 16.28
C ILE A 3 7.32 4.20 15.22
N ILE A 4 6.69 5.39 15.28
CA ILE A 4 6.95 6.48 14.34
C ILE A 4 8.41 6.95 14.46
N PHE A 5 8.91 7.09 15.69
CA PHE A 5 10.30 7.44 15.93
C PHE A 5 11.27 6.40 15.36
N PHE A 6 10.99 5.11 15.55
CA PHE A 6 11.79 4.02 14.99
C PHE A 6 11.78 4.02 13.44
N LEU A 7 10.63 4.30 12.83
CA LEU A 7 10.51 4.44 11.38
C LEU A 7 11.33 5.63 10.87
N LEU A 8 11.25 6.78 11.52
CA LEU A 8 12.06 7.95 11.15
C LEU A 8 13.56 7.65 11.26
N LEU A 9 13.99 7.01 12.34
CA LEU A 9 15.40 6.66 12.55
C LEU A 9 15.92 5.69 11.48
N THR A 10 15.12 4.71 11.07
CA THR A 10 15.48 3.74 10.02
C THR A 10 15.53 4.35 8.62
N HIS A 11 14.86 5.49 8.40
CA HIS A 11 14.90 6.22 7.12
C HIS A 11 16.04 7.23 6.98
N ILE A 12 16.72 7.61 8.07
CA ILE A 12 17.87 8.55 7.98
C ILE A 12 18.99 8.00 7.07
N PRO A 13 19.45 6.74 7.21
CA PRO A 13 20.48 6.20 6.33
C PRO A 13 20.09 6.20 4.85
N LEU A 14 18.80 5.99 4.55
CA LEU A 14 18.29 6.07 3.17
C LEU A 14 18.55 7.45 2.56
N THR A 15 18.36 8.52 3.32
CA THR A 15 18.61 9.89 2.83
C THR A 15 20.09 10.24 2.67
N ILE A 16 20.99 9.56 3.39
CA ILE A 16 22.44 9.85 3.34
C ILE A 16 23.11 9.09 2.19
N TYR A 17 22.72 7.83 1.96
CA TYR A 17 23.43 6.95 1.02
C TYR A 17 22.81 6.87 -0.38
N TYR A 18 21.60 7.39 -0.59
CA TYR A 18 21.04 7.56 -1.93
C TYR A 18 21.51 8.87 -2.56
N ASP A 19 22.17 8.77 -3.72
CA ASP A 19 22.65 9.93 -4.46
C ASP A 19 22.38 9.79 -5.96
N GLN A 20 22.47 10.89 -6.69
CA GLN A 20 22.34 10.95 -8.13
C GLN A 20 23.70 10.77 -8.78
N ILE A 21 23.90 9.63 -9.44
CA ILE A 21 25.11 9.38 -10.23
C ILE A 21 24.78 9.29 -11.72
N PRO A 22 25.68 9.74 -12.61
CA PRO A 22 25.50 9.56 -14.05
C PRO A 22 25.61 8.06 -14.40
N SER A 23 24.61 7.54 -15.11
CA SER A 23 24.64 6.16 -15.62
C SER A 23 25.75 5.99 -16.64
N THR A 24 26.59 4.98 -16.44
CA THR A 24 27.68 4.60 -17.36
C THR A 24 27.19 4.17 -18.73
N ILE A 25 25.91 3.78 -18.86
CA ILE A 25 25.34 3.25 -20.10
C ILE A 25 24.62 4.35 -20.90
N SER A 26 23.85 5.22 -20.22
CA SER A 26 22.97 6.18 -20.90
C SER A 26 23.34 7.65 -20.68
N GLY A 27 24.33 7.95 -19.84
CA GLY A 27 24.71 9.32 -19.46
C GLY A 27 23.62 10.10 -18.69
N LYS A 28 22.51 9.45 -18.34
CA LYS A 28 21.40 10.06 -17.59
C LYS A 28 21.67 9.95 -16.09
N LEU A 29 21.24 10.94 -15.32
CA LEU A 29 21.29 10.89 -13.87
C LEU A 29 20.30 9.84 -13.34
N VAL A 30 20.80 8.92 -12.52
CA VAL A 30 19.99 7.88 -11.87
C VAL A 30 20.22 7.95 -10.36
N CYS A 31 19.14 7.88 -9.58
CA CYS A 31 19.24 7.74 -8.14
C CYS A 31 19.59 6.30 -7.77
N THR A 32 20.74 6.08 -7.16
CA THR A 32 21.13 4.77 -6.66
C THR A 32 21.89 4.90 -5.36
N ASN A 33 21.99 3.78 -4.65
CA ASN A 33 22.76 3.68 -3.44
C ASN A 33 24.27 3.71 -3.77
N THR A 34 25.01 4.57 -3.07
CA THR A 34 26.47 4.72 -3.23
C THR A 34 27.28 3.78 -2.32
N ASN A 35 26.66 3.21 -1.28
CA ASN A 35 27.33 2.38 -0.30
C ASN A 35 26.91 0.90 -0.40
N TYR A 36 27.89 0.03 -0.67
CA TYR A 36 27.67 -1.41 -0.83
C TYR A 36 27.08 -2.08 0.42
N PHE A 37 27.63 -1.82 1.61
CA PHE A 37 27.16 -2.42 2.86
C PHE A 37 25.75 -1.98 3.20
N PHE A 38 25.47 -0.69 3.00
CA PHE A 38 24.12 -0.16 3.18
C PHE A 38 23.15 -0.78 2.15
N GLY A 39 23.60 -1.05 0.93
CA GLY A 39 22.79 -1.72 -0.10
C GLY A 39 22.38 -3.12 0.32
N GLN A 40 23.31 -3.89 0.87
CA GLN A 40 23.03 -5.22 1.43
C GLN A 40 22.05 -5.13 2.60
N TYR A 41 22.30 -4.23 3.56
CA TYR A 41 21.39 -4.01 4.69
C TYR A 41 19.97 -3.63 4.24
N ASN A 42 19.85 -2.65 3.34
CA ASN A 42 18.56 -2.17 2.87
C ASN A 42 17.78 -3.24 2.11
N THR A 43 18.48 -4.04 1.31
CA THR A 43 17.87 -5.09 0.49
C THR A 43 17.41 -6.27 1.34
N TYR A 44 18.32 -6.85 2.13
CA TYR A 44 18.07 -8.12 2.81
C TYR A 44 17.36 -7.94 4.16
N PHE A 45 17.74 -6.92 4.93
CA PHE A 45 17.16 -6.71 6.24
C PHE A 45 15.95 -5.78 6.19
N ASN A 46 16.12 -4.57 5.64
CA ASN A 46 15.03 -3.59 5.63
C ASN A 46 13.88 -4.04 4.72
N TYR A 47 14.12 -4.16 3.42
CA TYR A 47 13.07 -4.43 2.45
C TYR A 47 12.48 -5.85 2.61
N LEU A 48 13.29 -6.91 2.56
CA LEU A 48 12.76 -8.27 2.66
C LEU A 48 12.16 -8.56 4.05
N THR A 49 12.87 -8.23 5.13
CA THR A 49 12.46 -8.68 6.47
C THR A 49 11.50 -7.71 7.15
N LEU A 50 11.90 -6.44 7.31
CA LEU A 50 11.12 -5.45 8.06
C LEU A 50 9.88 -4.96 7.31
N VAL A 51 9.96 -4.76 5.99
CA VAL A 51 8.85 -4.20 5.20
C VAL A 51 7.90 -5.29 4.69
N ASN A 52 8.40 -6.46 4.33
CA ASN A 52 7.58 -7.53 3.75
C ASN A 52 7.26 -8.64 4.78
N VAL A 53 8.24 -9.46 5.15
CA VAL A 53 7.98 -10.70 5.92
C VAL A 53 7.31 -10.44 7.27
N ILE A 54 7.84 -9.53 8.09
CA ILE A 54 7.29 -9.28 9.43
C ILE A 54 5.85 -8.72 9.37
N PRO A 55 5.55 -7.67 8.59
CA PRO A 55 4.20 -7.13 8.48
C PRO A 55 3.19 -8.16 7.97
N TYR A 56 3.57 -9.03 7.02
CA TYR A 56 2.66 -10.08 6.54
C TYR A 56 2.38 -11.15 7.57
N LEU A 57 3.39 -11.61 8.31
CA LEU A 57 3.19 -12.58 9.39
C LEU A 57 2.29 -12.02 10.49
N ILE A 58 2.51 -10.75 10.88
CA ILE A 58 1.66 -10.05 11.84
C ILE A 58 0.24 -9.94 11.29
N THR A 59 0.08 -9.39 10.09
CA THR A 59 -1.23 -9.16 9.47
C THR A 59 -2.01 -10.45 9.31
N PHE A 60 -1.38 -11.53 8.87
CA PHE A 60 -1.99 -12.84 8.74
C PHE A 60 -2.42 -13.43 10.09
N SER A 61 -1.56 -13.31 11.11
CA SER A 61 -1.86 -13.79 12.47
C SER A 61 -3.04 -13.05 13.07
N PHE A 62 -3.00 -11.71 13.02
CA PHE A 62 -4.09 -10.86 13.53
C PHE A 62 -5.38 -11.03 12.71
N GLY A 63 -5.28 -11.20 11.40
CA GLY A 63 -6.42 -11.50 10.52
C GLY A 63 -7.08 -12.84 10.85
N SER A 64 -6.27 -13.88 11.11
CA SER A 64 -6.78 -15.19 11.51
C SER A 64 -7.45 -15.13 12.89
N MET A 65 -6.85 -14.41 13.85
CA MET A 65 -7.45 -14.22 15.17
C MET A 65 -8.74 -13.40 15.11
N SER A 66 -8.80 -12.33 14.32
CA SER A 66 -9.99 -11.51 14.16
C SER A 66 -11.14 -12.31 13.52
N TYR A 67 -10.84 -13.14 12.53
CA TYR A 67 -11.81 -14.04 11.92
C TYR A 67 -12.42 -15.01 12.95
N ARG A 68 -11.58 -15.66 13.78
CA ARG A 68 -12.05 -16.55 14.85
C ARG A 68 -12.90 -15.80 15.88
N ASN A 69 -12.51 -14.58 16.25
CA ASN A 69 -13.27 -13.77 17.19
C ASN A 69 -14.67 -13.43 16.65
N VAL A 70 -14.80 -13.07 15.36
CA VAL A 70 -16.11 -12.78 14.75
C VAL A 70 -17.01 -14.01 14.69
N GLN A 71 -16.46 -15.19 14.41
CA GLN A 71 -17.25 -16.43 14.46
C GLN A 71 -17.78 -16.70 15.87
N GLN A 72 -17.02 -16.37 16.92
CA GLN A 72 -17.46 -16.51 18.30
C GLN A 72 -18.46 -15.45 18.75
N LEU A 73 -18.38 -14.22 18.22
CA LEU A 73 -19.37 -13.16 18.47
C LEU A 73 -20.79 -13.58 18.05
N ALA A 74 -20.91 -14.49 17.08
CA ALA A 74 -22.20 -14.96 16.61
C ALA A 74 -23.05 -15.65 17.68
N TYR A 75 -22.39 -16.21 18.70
CA TYR A 75 -23.01 -16.99 19.77
C TYR A 75 -23.32 -16.16 21.03
N ARG A 76 -22.86 -14.91 21.12
CA ARG A 76 -23.11 -14.03 22.28
C ARG A 76 -24.31 -13.12 22.04
N ALA A 77 -25.05 -12.80 23.09
CA ALA A 77 -26.18 -11.85 23.10
C ALA A 77 -25.70 -10.38 22.97
N VAL A 78 -25.00 -10.06 21.89
CA VAL A 78 -24.61 -8.69 21.54
C VAL A 78 -25.76 -8.06 20.74
N PRO A 79 -26.13 -6.79 20.99
CA PRO A 79 -27.16 -6.11 20.22
C PRO A 79 -26.86 -6.15 18.72
N LEU A 80 -27.90 -6.43 17.92
CA LEU A 80 -27.82 -6.71 16.47
C LEU A 80 -27.04 -5.63 15.69
N VAL A 81 -27.24 -4.35 16.04
CA VAL A 81 -26.59 -3.22 15.36
C VAL A 81 -25.06 -3.23 15.54
N ARG A 82 -24.57 -3.54 16.74
CA ARG A 82 -23.12 -3.58 17.02
C ARG A 82 -22.46 -4.78 16.34
N ARG A 83 -23.16 -5.92 16.30
CA ARG A 83 -22.70 -7.13 15.63
C ARG A 83 -22.50 -6.94 14.13
N GLU A 84 -23.41 -6.26 13.45
CA GLU A 84 -23.29 -6.04 12.01
C GLU A 84 -22.12 -5.10 11.66
N LEU A 85 -21.88 -4.08 12.51
CA LEU A 85 -20.75 -3.17 12.34
C LEU A 85 -19.40 -3.90 12.49
N ASP A 86 -19.23 -4.71 13.54
CA ASP A 86 -18.00 -5.47 13.80
C ASP A 86 -17.74 -6.53 12.71
N LYS A 87 -18.83 -7.16 12.21
CA LYS A 87 -18.79 -8.10 11.09
C LYS A 87 -18.36 -7.39 9.81
N GLN A 88 -18.93 -6.24 9.49
CA GLN A 88 -18.56 -5.44 8.32
C GLN A 88 -17.09 -5.04 8.36
N LEU A 89 -16.61 -4.53 9.50
CA LEU A 89 -15.20 -4.16 9.66
C LEU A 89 -14.28 -5.37 9.43
N THR A 90 -14.63 -6.53 9.97
CA THR A 90 -13.80 -7.73 9.84
C THR A 90 -13.81 -8.29 8.42
N ILE A 91 -14.94 -8.24 7.71
CA ILE A 91 -15.00 -8.63 6.29
C ILE A 91 -14.10 -7.72 5.46
N VAL A 92 -14.14 -6.40 5.68
CA VAL A 92 -13.28 -5.45 4.98
C VAL A 92 -11.80 -5.77 5.22
N VAL A 93 -11.41 -5.98 6.47
CA VAL A 93 -10.02 -6.34 6.81
C VAL A 93 -9.62 -7.68 6.18
N LEU A 94 -10.47 -8.70 6.20
CA LEU A 94 -10.14 -10.00 5.63
C LEU A 94 -9.98 -9.93 4.10
N VAL A 95 -10.84 -9.17 3.41
CA VAL A 95 -10.71 -8.92 1.97
C VAL A 95 -9.40 -8.18 1.67
N GLN A 96 -9.05 -7.18 2.49
CA GLN A 96 -7.77 -6.47 2.37
C GLN A 96 -6.60 -7.44 2.48
N ILE A 97 -6.57 -8.29 3.51
CA ILE A 97 -5.48 -9.25 3.72
C ILE A 97 -5.32 -10.18 2.51
N VAL A 98 -6.42 -10.75 2.01
CA VAL A 98 -6.39 -11.63 0.83
C VAL A 98 -5.87 -10.89 -0.41
N TYR A 99 -6.33 -9.66 -0.62
CA TYR A 99 -5.85 -8.81 -1.73
C TYR A 99 -4.35 -8.52 -1.62
N ASP A 100 -3.88 -8.17 -0.42
CA ASP A 100 -2.48 -7.87 -0.14
C ASP A 100 -1.60 -9.08 -0.45
N PHE A 101 -2.02 -10.28 -0.08
CA PHE A 101 -1.32 -11.52 -0.42
C PHE A 101 -1.22 -11.75 -1.93
N VAL A 102 -2.31 -11.57 -2.66
CA VAL A 102 -2.34 -11.79 -4.12
C VAL A 102 -1.45 -10.80 -4.87
N ILE A 103 -1.40 -9.54 -4.43
CA ILE A 103 -0.64 -8.48 -5.11
C ILE A 103 0.84 -8.48 -4.72
N LEU A 104 1.15 -8.72 -3.45
CA LEU A 104 2.48 -8.45 -2.92
C LEU A 104 3.40 -9.67 -2.97
N ILE A 105 2.87 -10.90 -2.85
CA ILE A 105 3.67 -12.13 -2.98
C ILE A 105 4.39 -12.21 -4.34
N PRO A 106 3.72 -12.01 -5.49
CA PRO A 106 4.39 -12.11 -6.79
C PRO A 106 5.56 -11.12 -6.91
N ASN A 107 5.39 -9.90 -6.41
CA ASN A 107 6.45 -8.90 -6.41
C ASN A 107 7.64 -9.34 -5.53
N LEU A 108 7.37 -9.89 -4.35
CA LEU A 108 8.42 -10.40 -3.45
C LEU A 108 9.22 -11.55 -4.09
N ILE A 109 8.53 -12.50 -4.73
CA ILE A 109 9.17 -13.65 -5.40
C ILE A 109 10.10 -13.16 -6.51
N VAL A 110 9.60 -12.30 -7.39
CA VAL A 110 10.37 -11.78 -8.52
C VAL A 110 11.56 -10.94 -8.04
N TYR A 111 11.37 -10.17 -6.97
CA TYR A 111 12.45 -9.41 -6.35
C TYR A 111 13.57 -10.33 -5.83
N VAL A 112 13.23 -11.41 -5.12
CA VAL A 112 14.23 -12.39 -4.64
C VAL A 112 14.98 -13.05 -5.79
N ILE A 113 14.28 -13.38 -6.89
CA ILE A 113 14.91 -13.96 -8.10
C ILE A 113 15.94 -12.98 -8.69
N ILE A 114 15.60 -11.69 -8.78
CA ILE A 114 16.53 -10.66 -9.29
C ILE A 114 17.77 -10.54 -8.40
N LEU A 115 17.60 -10.60 -7.08
CA LEU A 115 18.71 -10.47 -6.13
C LEU A 115 19.76 -11.58 -6.27
N GLN A 116 19.37 -12.78 -6.71
CA GLN A 116 20.30 -13.89 -6.89
C GLN A 116 21.32 -13.62 -8.02
N GLY A 117 21.06 -12.68 -8.93
CA GLY A 117 22.03 -12.06 -9.83
C GLY A 117 22.71 -12.96 -10.88
N ASN A 118 22.55 -14.28 -10.81
CA ASN A 118 23.31 -15.25 -11.60
C ASN A 118 22.61 -15.64 -12.92
N ILE A 119 21.96 -14.68 -13.57
CA ILE A 119 21.22 -14.93 -14.82
C ILE A 119 22.06 -14.40 -15.98
N GLN A 120 22.77 -15.32 -16.63
CA GLN A 120 23.66 -15.01 -17.76
C GLN A 120 22.90 -14.87 -19.08
N ASP A 121 21.76 -15.54 -19.23
CA ASP A 121 20.95 -15.48 -20.44
C ASP A 121 20.19 -14.15 -20.54
N LEU A 122 20.47 -13.42 -21.64
CA LEU A 122 19.86 -12.13 -21.97
C LEU A 122 18.33 -12.24 -22.15
N VAL A 123 17.83 -13.35 -22.69
CA VAL A 123 16.39 -13.55 -22.94
C VAL A 123 15.65 -13.72 -21.62
N ILE A 124 16.18 -14.58 -20.74
CA ILE A 124 15.61 -14.81 -19.41
C ILE A 124 15.65 -13.52 -18.59
N LYS A 125 16.75 -12.76 -18.66
CA LYS A 125 16.88 -11.46 -18.00
C LYS A 125 15.82 -10.45 -18.47
N ALA A 126 15.56 -10.38 -19.78
CA ALA A 126 14.53 -9.51 -20.33
C ALA A 126 13.12 -9.91 -19.87
N GLN A 127 12.82 -11.21 -19.84
CA GLN A 127 11.54 -11.73 -19.34
C GLN A 127 11.33 -11.40 -17.86
N ILE A 128 12.34 -11.60 -17.02
CA ILE A 128 12.27 -11.29 -15.58
C ILE A 128 12.08 -9.79 -15.35
N ASN A 129 12.77 -8.93 -16.09
CA ASN A 129 12.57 -7.49 -16.00
C ASN A 129 11.16 -7.06 -16.40
N LEU A 130 10.57 -7.70 -17.41
CA LEU A 130 9.19 -7.46 -17.82
C LEU A 130 8.21 -7.89 -16.71
N ILE A 131 8.38 -9.09 -16.16
CA ILE A 131 7.56 -9.58 -15.04
C ILE A 131 7.69 -8.65 -13.84
N TYR A 132 8.91 -8.24 -13.49
CA TYR A 132 9.18 -7.30 -12.40
C TYR A 132 8.45 -5.97 -12.61
N THR A 133 8.48 -5.44 -13.82
CA THR A 133 7.77 -4.19 -14.15
C THR A 133 6.26 -4.33 -13.95
N ILE A 134 5.69 -5.46 -14.39
CA ILE A 134 4.26 -5.76 -14.22
C ILE A 134 3.90 -5.89 -12.73
N THR A 135 4.69 -6.64 -11.95
CA THR A 135 4.45 -6.79 -10.51
C THR A 135 4.65 -5.47 -9.75
N LEU A 136 5.56 -4.61 -10.22
CA LEU A 136 5.77 -3.27 -9.67
C LEU A 136 4.55 -2.38 -9.92
N CYS A 137 3.92 -2.45 -11.10
CA CYS A 137 2.65 -1.75 -11.35
C CYS A 137 1.56 -2.19 -10.39
N PHE A 138 1.41 -3.50 -10.15
CA PHE A 138 0.45 -4.01 -9.16
C PHE A 138 0.79 -3.57 -7.74
N TYR A 139 2.08 -3.55 -7.37
CA TYR A 139 2.55 -3.02 -6.09
C TYR A 139 2.16 -1.55 -5.90
N TYR A 140 2.27 -0.71 -6.93
CA TYR A 140 1.82 0.68 -6.83
C TYR A 140 0.30 0.82 -6.73
N LEU A 141 -0.46 -0.05 -7.42
CA LEU A 141 -1.91 -0.09 -7.28
C LEU A 141 -2.36 -0.47 -5.86
N TYR A 142 -1.58 -1.27 -5.14
CA TYR A 142 -1.86 -1.64 -3.75
C TYR A 142 -2.04 -0.41 -2.83
N PHE A 143 -1.28 0.67 -3.01
CA PHE A 143 -1.47 1.88 -2.18
C PHE A 143 -2.84 2.54 -2.34
N SER A 144 -3.51 2.32 -3.47
CA SER A 144 -4.86 2.82 -3.74
C SER A 144 -5.96 1.82 -3.37
N SER A 145 -5.62 0.55 -3.14
CA SER A 145 -6.59 -0.53 -2.95
C SER A 145 -7.51 -0.36 -1.74
N PRO A 146 -7.07 0.17 -0.56
CA PRO A 146 -7.95 0.29 0.59
C PRO A 146 -9.17 1.13 0.24
N PHE A 147 -8.99 2.25 -0.46
CA PHE A 147 -10.07 3.12 -0.88
C PHE A 147 -11.12 2.38 -1.72
N TYR A 148 -10.69 1.60 -2.72
CA TYR A 148 -11.60 0.82 -3.56
C TYR A 148 -12.30 -0.29 -2.78
N ILE A 149 -11.58 -0.99 -1.90
CA ILE A 149 -12.15 -2.04 -1.05
C ILE A 149 -13.22 -1.46 -0.12
N TYR A 150 -12.95 -0.31 0.53
CA TYR A 150 -13.94 0.38 1.37
C TYR A 150 -15.18 0.80 0.58
N ILE A 151 -15.03 1.29 -0.65
CA ILE A 151 -16.19 1.66 -1.50
C ILE A 151 -17.03 0.45 -1.89
N CYS A 152 -16.39 -0.66 -2.25
CA CYS A 152 -17.08 -1.86 -2.73
C CYS A 152 -17.74 -2.66 -1.60
N VAL A 153 -17.06 -2.79 -0.45
CA VAL A 153 -17.47 -3.69 0.63
C VAL A 153 -18.27 -2.96 1.71
N SER A 154 -17.97 -1.69 2.02
CA SER A 154 -18.64 -0.96 3.09
C SER A 154 -19.79 -0.10 2.57
N GLU A 155 -21.03 -0.58 2.71
CA GLU A 155 -22.21 0.19 2.35
C GLU A 155 -22.30 1.54 3.09
N ARG A 156 -21.89 1.56 4.35
CA ARG A 156 -21.91 2.77 5.19
C ARG A 156 -20.95 3.81 4.64
N PHE A 157 -19.71 3.39 4.33
CA PHE A 157 -18.71 4.26 3.72
C PHE A 157 -19.21 4.78 2.37
N ARG A 158 -19.76 3.90 1.52
CA ARG A 158 -20.33 4.27 0.21
C ARG A 158 -21.43 5.34 0.34
N ARG A 159 -22.39 5.17 1.24
CA ARG A 159 -23.47 6.16 1.46
C ARG A 159 -22.93 7.50 1.97
N GLN A 160 -22.00 7.48 2.92
CA GLN A 160 -21.39 8.71 3.44
C GLN A 160 -20.57 9.43 2.36
N PHE A 161 -19.81 8.69 1.57
CA PHE A 161 -19.02 9.22 0.46
C PHE A 161 -19.91 9.88 -0.60
N ILE A 162 -20.98 9.20 -1.02
CA ILE A 162 -21.97 9.75 -1.96
C ILE A 162 -22.62 11.02 -1.38
N TYR A 163 -23.04 11.01 -0.12
CA TYR A 163 -23.62 12.20 0.53
C TYR A 163 -22.65 13.39 0.53
N VAL A 164 -21.38 13.16 0.87
CA VAL A 164 -20.35 14.22 0.87
C VAL A 164 -20.09 14.73 -0.54
N LEU A 165 -20.02 13.86 -1.54
CA LEU A 165 -19.88 14.25 -2.95
C LEU A 165 -21.04 15.14 -3.41
N PHE A 166 -22.28 14.72 -3.15
CA PHE A 166 -23.46 15.52 -3.50
C PHE A 166 -23.49 16.85 -2.75
N LYS A 167 -23.15 16.86 -1.46
CA LYS A 167 -23.08 18.08 -0.66
C LYS A 167 -22.02 19.06 -1.19
N MET A 168 -20.84 18.57 -1.57
CA MET A 168 -19.80 19.40 -2.19
C MET A 168 -20.25 19.98 -3.53
N HIS A 169 -20.86 19.15 -4.39
CA HIS A 169 -21.37 19.60 -5.69
C HIS A 169 -22.50 20.63 -5.54
N PHE A 170 -23.43 20.40 -4.62
CA PHE A 170 -24.52 21.33 -4.33
C PHE A 170 -24.03 22.66 -3.74
N ASN A 171 -23.06 22.61 -2.82
CA ASN A 171 -22.45 23.82 -2.27
C ASN A 171 -21.71 24.63 -3.33
N ARG A 172 -20.98 23.96 -4.23
CA ARG A 172 -20.31 24.61 -5.37
C ARG A 172 -21.33 25.29 -6.30
N TRP A 173 -22.43 24.61 -6.63
CA TRP A 173 -23.54 25.19 -7.41
C TRP A 173 -24.22 26.38 -6.72
N ARG A 174 -24.35 26.34 -5.39
CA ARG A 174 -24.91 27.45 -4.62
C ARG A 174 -23.98 28.67 -4.65
N GLN A 175 -22.68 28.49 -4.49
CA GLN A 175 -21.70 29.59 -4.57
C GLN A 175 -21.71 30.28 -5.94
N LEU A 176 -21.75 29.49 -7.03
CA LEU A 176 -21.82 30.03 -8.39
C LEU A 176 -23.11 30.85 -8.66
N ARG A 177 -24.21 30.57 -7.96
CA ARG A 177 -25.45 31.36 -8.05
C ARG A 177 -25.42 32.66 -7.25
N ILE A 178 -24.68 32.71 -6.15
CA ILE A 178 -24.65 33.88 -5.26
C ILE A 178 -23.65 34.94 -5.78
N HIS A 179 -22.56 34.52 -6.42
CA HIS A 179 -21.55 35.43 -6.98
C HIS A 179 -21.22 35.05 -8.44
N PRO A 180 -22.09 35.40 -9.41
CA PRO A 180 -21.86 35.04 -10.82
C PRO A 180 -20.63 35.72 -11.46
N ASN A 181 -20.12 36.80 -10.85
CA ASN A 181 -19.06 37.64 -11.43
C ASN A 181 -17.71 37.58 -10.68
N GLN A 182 -17.52 36.70 -9.69
CA GLN A 182 -16.22 36.56 -9.03
C GLN A 182 -15.37 35.49 -9.75
N PRO A 183 -14.18 35.84 -10.29
CA PRO A 183 -13.31 34.88 -10.94
C PRO A 183 -12.81 33.83 -9.95
N LEU A 184 -12.94 32.54 -10.30
CA LEU A 184 -12.40 31.42 -9.53
C LEU A 184 -10.87 31.49 -9.50
N GLY A 185 -10.28 32.04 -8.45
CA GLY A 185 -8.83 31.94 -8.27
C GLY A 185 -8.14 33.08 -7.52
N GLN A 186 -8.78 33.64 -6.48
CA GLN A 186 -8.06 34.49 -5.52
C GLN A 186 -8.37 34.02 -4.10
N THR A 187 -7.65 32.97 -3.70
CA THR A 187 -7.31 32.66 -2.31
C THR A 187 -5.88 32.18 -2.29
#